data_AF-U1P783-F1
#
_entry.id   AF-U1P783-F1
#
_cell.length_a   1.000
_cell.length_b   1.000
_cell.length_c   1.000
_cell.angle_alpha   90.00
_cell.angle_beta   90.00
_cell.angle_gamma   90.00
#
_symmetry.space_group_name_H-M   'P 1'
#
loop_
_entity.id
_entity.type
_entity.pdbx_description
1 polymer ?
#
loop_
_entity_poly.entity_id
_entity_poly.type
_entity_poly.pdbx_seq_one_letter_code
_entity_poly.pdbx_strand_id
1 'polypeptide(L)'
;MTDAHSSTWIRLPRNVVLGRNVLEETADVVADLHLTGRPLVVTSPTPEAVAGERVTDQLAGIGPDPEVVVVDEASFAAIER
;
A
#
# COMPACT_ATOMS: atom_id res chain seq x y z
N MET A 1 32.30 -11.66 -32.42
CA MET A 1 31.07 -12.16 -31.76
C MET A 1 30.73 -11.11 -30.72
N THR A 2 29.77 -10.24 -31.02
CA THR A 2 29.53 -9.00 -30.28
C THR A 2 28.72 -9.29 -29.03
N ASP A 3 29.21 -8.83 -27.89
CA ASP A 3 28.63 -9.00 -26.58
C ASP A 3 27.33 -8.16 -26.48
N ALA A 4 26.17 -8.82 -26.43
CA ALA A 4 24.87 -8.16 -26.33
C ALA A 4 24.49 -8.02 -24.85
N HIS A 5 25.00 -6.99 -24.19
CA HIS A 5 24.52 -6.62 -22.86
C HIS A 5 23.13 -5.98 -22.98
N SER A 6 22.07 -6.75 -22.73
CA SER A 6 20.71 -6.21 -22.64
C SER A 6 20.55 -5.47 -21.31
N SER A 7 20.77 -4.16 -21.31
CA SER A 7 20.44 -3.34 -20.15
C SER A 7 18.92 -3.41 -19.94
N THR A 8 18.48 -4.06 -18.86
CA THR A 8 17.08 -4.05 -18.45
C THR A 8 16.87 -2.90 -17.49
N TRP A 9 15.93 -2.01 -17.81
CA TRP A 9 15.55 -0.92 -16.92
C TRP A 9 14.45 -1.41 -15.97
N ILE A 10 14.67 -1.25 -14.67
CA ILE A 10 13.64 -1.49 -13.65
C ILE A 10 13.42 -0.23 -12.85
N ARG A 11 12.18 -0.01 -12.42
CA ARG A 11 11.86 1.02 -11.42
C ARG A 11 11.81 0.34 -10.06
N LEU A 12 12.68 0.77 -9.16
CA LEU A 12 12.69 0.25 -7.80
C LEU A 12 11.56 0.91 -6.99
N PRO A 13 10.95 0.17 -6.04
CA PRO A 13 10.06 0.76 -5.04
C PRO A 13 10.79 1.85 -4.25
N ARG A 14 10.06 2.87 -3.79
CA ARG A 14 10.62 3.91 -2.91
C ARG A 14 11.03 3.33 -1.56
N ASN A 15 10.14 2.53 -0.95
CA ASN A 15 10.34 1.88 0.34
C ASN A 15 10.05 0.38 0.20
N VAL A 16 10.91 -0.45 0.81
CA VAL A 16 10.67 -1.89 1.03
C VAL A 16 10.96 -2.15 2.50
N VAL A 17 9.93 -2.46 3.27
CA VAL A 17 10.01 -2.66 4.73
C VAL A 17 9.75 -4.13 5.03
N LEU A 18 10.66 -4.76 5.79
CA LEU A 18 10.65 -6.19 6.06
C LEU A 18 11.01 -6.44 7.53
N GLY A 19 10.22 -7.25 8.22
CA GLY A 19 10.45 -7.53 9.62
C GLY A 19 9.24 -8.11 10.34
N ARG A 20 9.41 -8.34 11.65
CA ARG A 20 8.28 -8.62 12.54
C ARG A 20 7.59 -7.30 12.87
N ASN A 21 6.27 -7.34 13.03
CA ASN A 21 5.46 -6.19 13.44
C ASN A 21 5.54 -4.97 12.51
N VAL A 22 5.94 -5.13 11.24
CA VAL A 22 6.03 -4.01 10.28
C VAL A 22 4.72 -3.27 10.04
N LEU A 23 3.58 -3.87 10.39
CA LEU A 23 2.30 -3.16 10.37
C LEU A 23 2.30 -1.96 11.31
N GLU A 24 3.11 -1.97 12.38
CA GLU A 24 3.25 -0.86 13.32
C GLU A 24 3.99 0.34 12.72
N GLU A 25 4.65 0.18 11.58
CA GLU A 25 5.41 1.23 10.89
C GLU A 25 4.63 1.86 9.73
N THR A 26 3.37 1.46 9.50
CA THR A 26 2.60 1.85 8.31
C THR A 26 2.45 3.37 8.19
N ALA A 27 2.08 4.03 9.28
CA ALA A 27 1.94 5.49 9.32
C ALA A 27 3.24 6.22 8.99
N ASP A 28 4.36 5.81 9.60
CA ASP A 28 5.66 6.45 9.40
C ASP A 28 6.13 6.31 7.95
N VAL A 29 5.97 5.12 7.37
CA VAL A 29 6.33 4.85 5.97
C VAL A 29 5.50 5.69 5.01
N VAL A 30 4.20 5.86 5.28
CA VAL A 30 3.30 6.66 4.42
C VAL A 30 3.57 8.16 4.59
N ALA A 31 3.83 8.63 5.81
CA ALA A 31 4.18 10.02 6.08
C ALA A 31 5.44 10.45 5.30
N ASP A 32 6.45 9.58 5.22
CA ASP A 32 7.67 9.80 4.43
C ASP A 32 7.42 9.93 2.91
N LEU A 33 6.28 9.44 2.40
CA LEU A 33 5.93 9.62 1.00
C LEU A 33 5.51 11.05 0.65
N HIS A 34 5.23 11.90 1.65
CA HIS A 34 4.74 13.27 1.51
C HIS A 34 3.47 13.38 0.65
N LEU A 35 2.62 12.35 0.72
CA LEU A 35 1.31 12.35 0.06
C LEU A 35 0.34 13.24 0.82
N THR A 36 -0.59 13.86 0.10
CA THR A 36 -1.63 14.73 0.69
C THR A 36 -3.01 14.16 0.39
N GLY A 37 -3.99 14.53 1.21
CA GLY A 37 -5.38 14.10 1.07
C GLY A 37 -5.78 12.98 2.03
N ARG A 38 -6.97 12.42 1.80
CA ARG A 38 -7.49 11.29 2.59
C ARG A 38 -6.80 9.99 2.15
N PRO A 39 -6.25 9.18 3.07
CA PRO A 39 -5.73 7.87 2.72
C PRO A 39 -6.86 6.94 2.23
N LEU A 40 -6.57 6.14 1.21
CA LEU A 40 -7.47 5.10 0.71
C LEU A 40 -6.82 3.73 0.93
N VAL A 41 -7.46 2.89 1.73
CA VAL A 41 -7.07 1.51 1.97
C VAL A 41 -7.92 0.62 1.07
N VAL A 42 -7.26 -0.05 0.12
CA VAL A 42 -7.88 -1.06 -0.74
C VAL A 42 -7.39 -2.43 -0.31
N THR A 43 -8.32 -3.34 -0.04
CA THR A 43 -8.02 -4.64 0.56
C THR A 43 -9.03 -5.70 0.11
N SER A 44 -8.84 -6.94 0.52
CA SER A 44 -9.82 -8.02 0.36
C SER A 44 -10.34 -8.51 1.72
N PRO A 45 -11.38 -9.36 1.76
CA PRO A 45 -12.02 -9.72 3.04
C PRO A 45 -11.07 -10.31 4.08
N THR A 46 -10.12 -11.17 3.66
CA THR A 46 -9.21 -11.83 4.60
C THR A 46 -8.18 -10.87 5.23
N PRO A 47 -7.41 -10.07 4.45
CA PRO A 47 -6.49 -9.10 5.04
C PRO A 47 -7.22 -8.01 5.84
N GLU A 48 -8.43 -7.62 5.46
CA GLU A 48 -9.24 -6.68 6.24
C GLU A 48 -9.54 -7.24 7.64
N ALA A 49 -10.06 -8.47 7.72
CA ALA A 49 -10.36 -9.12 8.99
C ALA A 49 -9.12 -9.36 9.86
N VAL A 50 -7.94 -9.50 9.25
CA VAL A 50 -6.69 -9.82 9.95
C VAL A 50 -5.88 -8.57 10.31
N ALA A 51 -5.96 -7.48 9.56
CA ALA A 51 -5.06 -6.33 9.72
C ALA A 51 -5.70 -4.96 9.42
N GLY A 52 -6.92 -4.90 8.91
CA GLY A 52 -7.59 -3.68 8.47
C GLY A 52 -7.60 -2.60 9.56
N GLU A 53 -8.19 -2.93 10.71
CA GLU A 53 -8.32 -2.01 11.86
C GLU A 53 -6.96 -1.42 12.29
N ARG A 54 -5.92 -2.26 12.39
CA ARG A 54 -4.57 -1.79 12.76
C ARG A 54 -4.01 -0.80 11.73
N VAL A 55 -4.20 -1.06 10.45
CA VAL A 55 -3.72 -0.15 9.38
C VAL A 55 -4.50 1.15 9.40
N THR A 56 -5.83 1.10 9.53
CA THR A 56 -6.67 2.29 9.53
C THR A 56 -6.46 3.17 10.74
N ASP A 57 -6.31 2.58 11.94
CA ASP A 57 -6.05 3.32 13.17
C ASP A 57 -4.75 4.11 13.10
N GLN A 58 -3.72 3.52 12.50
CA GLN A 58 -2.45 4.21 12.28
C GLN A 58 -2.57 5.35 11.29
N LEU A 59 -3.26 5.14 10.17
CA LEU A 59 -3.43 6.16 9.14
C LEU A 59 -4.30 7.33 9.61
N ALA A 60 -5.30 7.09 10.47
CA ALA A 60 -6.07 8.14 11.12
C ALA A 60 -5.22 9.05 12.02
N GLY A 61 -4.07 8.55 12.51
CA GLY A 61 -3.12 9.31 13.33
C GLY A 61 -2.27 10.33 12.56
N ILE A 62 -2.20 10.26 11.23
CA ILE A 62 -1.31 11.09 10.39
C ILE A 62 -2.05 12.02 9.42
N GLY A 63 -3.38 12.03 9.44
CA GLY A 63 -4.18 12.83 8.51
C GLY A 63 -5.69 12.66 8.69
N PRO A 64 -6.48 12.95 7.64
CA PRO A 64 -7.91 12.66 7.65
C PRO A 64 -8.19 11.17 7.84
N ASP A 65 -9.33 10.84 8.43
CA ASP A 65 -9.78 9.45 8.59
C ASP A 65 -9.71 8.70 7.25
N PRO A 66 -9.05 7.52 7.22
CA PRO A 66 -8.90 6.75 6.00
C PRO A 66 -10.24 6.22 5.50
N GLU A 67 -10.38 6.17 4.18
CA GLU A 67 -11.47 5.45 3.54
C GLU A 67 -11.04 4.00 3.25
N VAL A 68 -11.96 3.05 3.43
CA VAL A 68 -11.69 1.63 3.23
C VAL A 68 -12.60 1.08 2.13
N VAL A 69 -12.01 0.40 1.16
CA VAL A 69 -12.72 -0.33 0.11
C VAL A 69 -12.28 -1.78 0.13
N VAL A 70 -13.24 -2.66 0.46
CA VAL A 70 -13.04 -4.11 0.43
C VAL A 70 -13.51 -4.66 -0.92
N VAL A 71 -12.58 -5.25 -1.66
CA VAL A 71 -12.80 -5.86 -2.97
C VAL A 71 -12.73 -7.37 -2.83
N ASP A 72 -13.82 -8.05 -3.19
CA ASP A 72 -13.90 -9.52 -3.14
C ASP A 72 -13.13 -10.16 -4.31
N GLU A 73 -13.36 -9.68 -5.53
CA GLU A 73 -12.71 -10.18 -6.75
C GLU A 73 -12.02 -9.07 -7.55
N ALA A 74 -10.77 -9.33 -7.95
CA ALA A 74 -9.99 -8.42 -8.79
C ALA A 74 -10.58 -8.36 -10.21
N SER A 75 -11.20 -7.23 -10.54
CA SER A 75 -11.87 -7.02 -11.84
C SER A 75 -11.79 -5.56 -12.30
N PHE A 76 -11.97 -5.32 -13.60
CA PHE A 76 -12.07 -3.95 -14.15
C PHE A 76 -13.25 -3.20 -13.55
N ALA A 77 -14.38 -3.89 -13.35
CA ALA A 77 -15.56 -3.31 -12.72
C ALA A 77 -15.30 -2.82 -11.28
N ALA A 78 -14.33 -3.39 -10.57
CA ALA A 78 -13.92 -2.91 -9.25
C ALA A 78 -13.12 -1.59 -9.31
N ILE A 79 -12.55 -1.25 -10.47
CA ILE A 79 -11.71 -0.06 -10.67
C ILE A 79 -12.50 1.09 -11.30
N GLU A 80 -13.41 0.81 -12.23
CA GLU A 80 -14.17 1.81 -12.99
C GLU A 80 -15.37 2.41 -12.23
N ARG A 81 -15.38 2.28 -10.90
CA ARG A 81 -16.52 2.59 -10.04
C ARG A 81 -16.52 4.02 -9.51
#